data_AF-A0A7X9HWZ6-F1
#
_entry.id   AF-A0A7X9HWZ6-F1
#
_cell.length_a   1.000
_cell.length_b   1.000
_cell.length_c   1.000
_cell.angle_alpha   90.00
_cell.angle_beta   90.00
_cell.angle_gamma   90.00
#
_symmetry.space_group_name_H-M   'P 1'
#
loop_
_entity.id
_entity.type
_entity.pdbx_description
1 polymer ?
#
loop_
_entity_poly.entity_id
_entity_poly.type
_entity_poly.pdbx_seq_one_letter_code
_entity_poly.pdbx_strand_id
1 'polypeptide(L)'
;MSRKETTKCLTHAETFFSLMFFLIAVFFFTSANVIAQEPPKKPLTPTDMVTMQLFSWKSGDKWEFSVFKGEQFGVLKEEREIKDPQNVIGLDEVKKRLSSVPETSIIIWRNLGPEPPSEELRKELIEFCNQRKFRLLEVPYRKIAPPHKQEQDKKQPSK
;
A
#
# COMPACT_ATOMS: atom_id res chain seq x y z
N MET A 1 77.81 -6.82 55.24
CA MET A 1 77.76 -8.09 54.48
C MET A 1 76.40 -8.18 53.79
N SER A 2 76.41 -8.32 52.46
CA SER A 2 75.34 -8.59 51.49
C SER A 2 74.00 -7.82 51.49
N ARG A 3 73.76 -7.16 50.34
CA ARG A 3 72.55 -6.47 49.86
C ARG A 3 71.50 -7.46 49.31
N LYS A 4 70.20 -7.07 49.41
CA LYS A 4 69.12 -6.96 48.38
C LYS A 4 69.02 -8.04 47.27
N GLU A 5 67.90 -8.43 46.67
CA GLU A 5 66.46 -8.08 46.67
C GLU A 5 65.77 -9.18 45.81
N THR A 6 64.47 -9.35 46.04
CA THR A 6 63.40 -9.96 45.21
C THR A 6 63.64 -10.26 43.72
N THR A 7 63.23 -11.45 43.26
CA THR A 7 62.32 -11.66 42.08
C THR A 7 62.14 -13.14 41.73
N LYS A 8 61.01 -13.73 42.11
CA LYS A 8 60.44 -14.95 41.49
C LYS A 8 58.91 -14.90 41.56
N CYS A 9 58.30 -13.97 40.83
CA CYS A 9 56.85 -13.93 40.57
C CYS A 9 56.60 -13.09 39.31
N LEU A 10 57.09 -13.53 38.15
CA LEU A 10 56.83 -12.83 36.89
C LEU A 10 56.89 -13.77 35.68
N THR A 11 56.18 -14.89 35.71
CA THR A 11 56.12 -15.83 34.57
C THR A 11 54.81 -16.65 34.50
N HIS A 12 53.70 -16.12 35.02
CA HIS A 12 52.39 -16.81 34.90
C HIS A 12 51.23 -15.91 34.46
N ALA A 13 51.43 -14.58 34.41
CA ALA A 13 50.38 -13.64 34.01
C ALA A 13 50.32 -13.38 32.49
N GLU A 14 51.40 -13.65 31.74
CA GLU A 14 51.45 -13.30 30.31
C GLU A 14 50.92 -14.39 29.36
N THR A 15 50.96 -15.66 29.76
CA THR A 15 50.43 -16.77 28.94
C THR A 15 48.90 -16.87 29.01
N PHE A 16 48.28 -16.48 30.12
CA PHE A 16 46.82 -16.49 30.27
C PHE A 16 46.14 -15.40 29.44
N PHE A 17 46.74 -14.22 29.35
CA PHE A 17 46.17 -13.10 28.59
C PHE A 17 46.20 -13.35 27.08
N SER A 18 47.25 -14.00 26.58
CA SER A 18 47.41 -14.34 25.16
C SER A 18 46.43 -15.42 24.69
N LEU A 19 46.17 -16.46 25.51
CA LEU A 19 45.24 -17.54 25.16
C LEU A 19 43.77 -17.05 25.15
N MET A 20 43.39 -16.16 26.07
CA MET A 20 42.05 -15.58 26.14
C MET A 20 41.74 -14.68 24.94
N PHE A 21 42.71 -13.89 24.44
CA PHE A 21 42.52 -13.06 23.24
C PHE A 21 42.30 -13.90 21.97
N PHE A 22 43.01 -15.02 21.83
CA PHE A 22 42.80 -15.94 20.71
C PHE A 22 41.41 -16.58 20.71
N LEU A 23 40.86 -16.92 21.88
CA LEU A 23 39.51 -17.48 21.98
C LEU A 23 38.40 -16.47 21.66
N ILE A 24 38.58 -15.20 22.05
CA ILE A 24 37.63 -14.13 21.72
C ILE A 24 37.63 -13.85 20.20
N ALA A 25 38.81 -13.84 19.55
CA ALA A 25 38.92 -13.62 18.11
C ALA A 25 38.21 -14.70 17.26
N VAL A 26 38.18 -15.95 17.72
CA VAL A 26 37.46 -17.05 17.03
C VAL A 26 35.94 -16.95 17.24
N PHE A 27 35.49 -16.42 18.39
CA PHE A 27 34.05 -16.23 18.64
C PHE A 27 33.43 -15.14 17.75
N PHE A 28 34.19 -14.11 17.37
CA PHE A 28 33.70 -13.04 16.49
C PHE A 28 33.70 -13.41 14.99
N PHE A 29 34.26 -14.55 14.59
CA PHE A 29 34.30 -14.97 13.18
C PHE A 29 33.26 -16.04 12.80
N THR A 30 32.43 -16.50 13.74
CA THR A 30 31.40 -17.53 13.47
C THR A 30 29.98 -16.99 13.28
N SER A 31 29.74 -15.69 13.44
CA SER A 31 28.56 -15.02 12.88
C SER A 31 28.80 -14.70 11.41
N ALA A 32 29.09 -15.73 10.61
CA ALA A 32 28.71 -15.74 9.22
C ALA A 32 27.17 -15.63 9.20
N ASN A 33 26.70 -14.38 9.23
CA ASN A 33 25.38 -14.00 8.80
C ASN A 33 25.20 -14.63 7.42
N VAL A 34 24.59 -15.81 7.39
CA VAL A 34 23.80 -16.24 6.25
C VAL A 34 22.70 -15.19 6.19
N ILE A 35 23.02 -14.07 5.53
CA ILE A 35 22.04 -13.23 4.89
C ILE A 35 21.44 -14.19 3.89
N ALA A 36 20.37 -14.87 4.30
CA ALA A 36 19.41 -15.44 3.40
C ALA A 36 19.02 -14.28 2.50
N GLN A 37 19.66 -14.19 1.33
CA GLN A 37 19.21 -13.34 0.26
C GLN A 37 17.81 -13.85 -0.02
N GLU A 38 16.82 -13.16 0.54
CA GLU A 38 15.45 -13.30 0.09
C GLU A 38 15.55 -13.24 -1.44
N PRO A 39 15.03 -14.26 -2.16
CA PRO A 39 15.13 -14.27 -3.61
C PRO A 39 14.66 -12.91 -4.11
N PRO A 40 15.41 -12.25 -5.01
CA PRO A 40 15.12 -10.88 -5.41
C PRO A 40 13.64 -10.83 -5.78
N LYS A 41 12.85 -10.08 -5.01
CA LYS A 41 11.45 -9.80 -5.33
C LYS A 41 11.47 -9.29 -6.76
N LYS A 42 11.09 -10.14 -7.72
CA LYS A 42 10.92 -9.74 -9.10
C LYS A 42 10.11 -8.45 -9.07
N PRO A 43 10.58 -7.35 -9.70
CA PRO A 43 9.76 -6.17 -9.80
C PRO A 43 8.43 -6.62 -10.41
N LEU A 44 7.32 -6.39 -9.69
CA LEU A 44 5.98 -6.71 -10.16
C LEU A 44 5.85 -6.09 -11.55
N THR A 45 5.82 -6.92 -12.57
CA THR A 45 5.62 -6.46 -13.93
C THR A 45 4.26 -5.76 -13.98
N PRO A 46 4.14 -4.55 -14.57
CA PRO A 46 2.89 -3.78 -14.61
C PRO A 46 1.72 -4.55 -15.26
N THR A 47 2.01 -5.67 -15.91
CA THR A 47 1.06 -6.60 -16.53
C THR A 47 0.13 -7.32 -15.54
N ASP A 48 0.49 -7.44 -14.25
CA ASP A 48 -0.29 -8.24 -13.28
C ASP A 48 -1.10 -7.40 -12.27
N MET A 49 -1.01 -6.07 -12.33
CA MET A 49 -1.77 -5.20 -11.42
C MET A 49 -3.16 -4.92 -11.99
N VAL A 50 -4.17 -5.60 -11.43
CA VAL A 50 -5.57 -5.29 -11.74
C VAL A 50 -5.98 -4.04 -10.97
N THR A 51 -6.60 -3.09 -11.66
CA THR A 51 -7.25 -1.94 -11.03
C THR A 51 -8.75 -2.19 -10.99
N MET A 52 -9.39 -1.93 -9.86
CA MET A 52 -10.84 -1.94 -9.71
C MET A 52 -11.34 -0.53 -9.39
N GLN A 53 -12.44 -0.12 -10.02
CA GLN A 53 -13.12 1.12 -9.71
C GLN A 53 -14.36 0.81 -8.88
N LEU A 54 -14.38 1.30 -7.65
CA LEU A 54 -15.53 1.25 -6.75
C LEU A 54 -16.17 2.62 -6.71
N PHE A 55 -17.45 2.70 -7.01
CA PHE A 55 -18.24 3.92 -6.87
C PHE A 55 -19.25 3.74 -5.74
N SER A 56 -19.47 4.81 -4.97
CA SER A 56 -20.52 4.86 -3.95
C SER A 56 -21.35 6.12 -4.08
N TRP A 57 -22.65 6.00 -3.81
CA TRP A 57 -23.55 7.14 -3.65
C TRP A 57 -24.67 6.77 -2.68
N LYS A 58 -25.30 7.81 -2.14
CA LYS A 58 -26.48 7.65 -1.29
C LYS A 58 -27.74 7.76 -2.16
N SER A 59 -28.62 6.78 -2.05
CA SER A 59 -29.90 6.68 -2.74
C SER A 59 -31.00 6.59 -1.68
N GLY A 60 -31.62 7.73 -1.36
CA GLY A 60 -32.49 7.85 -0.19
C GLY A 60 -31.72 7.59 1.11
N ASP A 61 -32.16 6.60 1.88
CA ASP A 61 -31.53 6.19 3.15
C ASP A 61 -30.49 5.08 2.99
N LYS A 62 -30.25 4.61 1.75
CA LYS A 62 -29.37 3.46 1.49
C LYS A 62 -28.12 3.88 0.73
N TRP A 63 -27.00 3.27 1.08
CA TRP A 63 -25.77 3.35 0.31
C TRP A 63 -25.78 2.31 -0.81
N GLU A 64 -25.54 2.79 -2.01
CA GLU A 64 -25.47 1.99 -3.23
C GLU A 64 -24.04 2.04 -3.78
N PHE A 65 -23.63 0.93 -4.37
CA PHE A 65 -22.29 0.75 -4.90
C PHE A 65 -22.34 0.19 -6.30
N SER A 66 -21.25 0.39 -7.02
CA SER A 66 -20.94 -0.38 -8.23
C SER A 66 -19.44 -0.63 -8.30
N VAL A 67 -19.08 -1.80 -8.84
CA VAL A 67 -17.69 -2.24 -8.94
C VAL A 67 -17.41 -2.63 -10.38
N PHE A 68 -16.42 -1.96 -10.97
CA PHE A 68 -15.98 -2.21 -12.34
C PHE A 68 -14.50 -2.59 -12.35
N LYS A 69 -14.12 -3.47 -13.29
CA LYS A 69 -12.72 -3.67 -13.60
C LYS A 69 -12.22 -2.42 -14.35
N GLY A 70 -11.19 -1.78 -13.82
CA GLY A 70 -10.55 -0.63 -14.45
C GLY A 70 -9.69 -1.10 -15.61
N GLU A 71 -10.01 -0.64 -16.82
CA GLU A 71 -9.21 -0.92 -18.02
C GLU A 71 -7.92 -0.09 -18.03
N GLN A 72 -7.97 1.16 -17.55
CA GLN A 72 -6.83 2.07 -17.41
C GLN A 72 -7.02 3.03 -16.22
N PHE A 73 -5.92 3.42 -15.59
CA PHE A 73 -5.93 4.43 -14.53
C PHE A 73 -6.34 5.78 -15.11
N GLY A 74 -7.50 6.33 -14.69
CA GLY A 74 -7.96 7.66 -15.11
C GLY A 74 -9.17 7.68 -16.06
N VAL A 75 -9.58 6.54 -16.62
CA VAL A 75 -10.82 6.45 -17.40
C VAL A 75 -12.01 6.38 -16.45
N LEU A 76 -12.81 7.44 -16.42
CA LEU A 76 -14.03 7.50 -15.62
C LEU A 76 -15.20 6.91 -16.40
N LYS A 77 -15.93 6.00 -15.76
CA LYS A 77 -17.23 5.53 -16.24
C LYS A 77 -18.24 6.69 -16.12
N GLU A 78 -19.19 6.75 -17.04
CA GLU A 78 -20.22 7.77 -17.00
C GLU A 78 -21.22 7.45 -15.87
N GLU A 79 -21.78 8.47 -15.23
CA GLU A 79 -22.70 8.29 -14.09
C GLU A 79 -23.91 7.41 -14.45
N ARG A 80 -24.43 7.54 -15.67
CA ARG A 80 -25.53 6.71 -16.19
C ARG A 80 -25.19 5.21 -16.26
N GLU A 81 -23.93 4.87 -16.54
CA GLU A 81 -23.47 3.48 -16.57
C GLU A 81 -23.22 2.97 -15.15
N ILE A 82 -22.66 3.82 -14.29
CA ILE A 82 -22.39 3.54 -12.88
C ILE A 82 -23.68 3.24 -12.11
N LYS A 83 -24.72 4.03 -12.35
CA LYS A 83 -26.03 3.92 -11.69
C LYS A 83 -27.03 3.05 -12.45
N ASP A 84 -26.58 2.30 -13.47
CA ASP A 84 -27.45 1.33 -14.14
C ASP A 84 -27.93 0.29 -13.11
N PRO A 85 -29.25 0.02 -13.00
CA PRO A 85 -29.79 -0.93 -12.02
C PRO A 85 -29.15 -2.32 -12.05
N GLN A 86 -28.58 -2.76 -13.17
CA GLN A 86 -27.88 -4.05 -13.28
C GLN A 86 -26.51 -4.03 -12.59
N ASN A 87 -25.92 -2.86 -12.41
CA ASN A 87 -24.60 -2.66 -11.81
C ASN A 87 -24.66 -2.26 -10.33
N VAL A 88 -25.83 -1.82 -9.85
CA VAL A 88 -26.04 -1.42 -8.46
C VAL A 88 -26.01 -2.63 -7.53
N ILE A 89 -25.16 -2.56 -6.51
CA ILE A 89 -24.95 -3.61 -5.51
C ILE A 89 -24.84 -3.03 -4.11
N GLY A 90 -25.12 -3.87 -3.10
CA GLY A 90 -24.87 -3.56 -1.69
C GLY A 90 -23.45 -3.89 -1.24
N LEU A 91 -23.09 -3.47 -0.02
CA LEU A 91 -21.74 -3.62 0.54
C LEU A 91 -21.27 -5.10 0.61
N ASP A 92 -22.16 -6.02 0.97
CA ASP A 92 -21.82 -7.45 1.05
C ASP A 92 -21.42 -8.02 -0.31
N GLU A 93 -22.14 -7.62 -1.37
CA GLU A 93 -21.83 -8.05 -2.73
C GLU A 93 -20.56 -7.35 -3.26
N VAL A 94 -20.27 -6.12 -2.82
CA VAL A 94 -18.96 -5.48 -3.07
C VAL A 94 -17.83 -6.34 -2.51
N LYS A 95 -17.91 -6.73 -1.23
CA LYS A 95 -16.90 -7.58 -0.58
C LYS A 95 -16.75 -8.91 -1.31
N LYS A 96 -17.86 -9.54 -1.71
CA LYS A 96 -17.85 -10.79 -2.47
C LYS A 96 -17.18 -10.64 -3.84
N ARG A 97 -17.51 -9.61 -4.61
CA ARG A 97 -16.88 -9.35 -5.92
C ARG A 97 -15.38 -9.07 -5.76
N LEU A 98 -15.01 -8.24 -4.80
CA LEU A 98 -13.60 -7.95 -4.51
C LEU A 98 -12.83 -9.17 -3.99
N SER A 99 -13.49 -10.14 -3.34
CA SER A 99 -12.84 -11.38 -2.89
C SER A 99 -12.34 -12.26 -4.03
N SER A 100 -12.86 -12.11 -5.25
CA SER A 100 -12.38 -12.80 -6.45
C SER A 100 -11.18 -12.12 -7.12
N VAL A 101 -10.81 -10.94 -6.65
CA VAL A 101 -9.75 -10.11 -7.22
C VAL A 101 -8.40 -10.47 -6.57
N PRO A 102 -7.28 -10.47 -7.34
CA PRO A 102 -5.94 -10.74 -6.81
C PRO A 102 -5.52 -9.75 -5.71
N GLU A 103 -4.80 -10.22 -4.68
CA GLU A 103 -4.34 -9.38 -3.55
C GLU A 103 -3.44 -8.21 -3.97
N THR A 104 -2.76 -8.30 -5.12
CA THR A 104 -1.89 -7.24 -5.68
C THR A 104 -2.67 -6.06 -6.29
N SER A 105 -4.00 -6.09 -6.22
CA SER A 105 -4.85 -5.14 -6.93
C SER A 105 -5.01 -3.79 -6.22
N ILE A 106 -5.31 -2.78 -7.03
CA ILE A 106 -5.58 -1.42 -6.57
C ILE A 106 -7.09 -1.17 -6.65
N ILE A 107 -7.69 -0.74 -5.54
CA ILE A 107 -9.10 -0.37 -5.48
C ILE A 107 -9.18 1.15 -5.44
N ILE A 108 -9.76 1.78 -6.46
CA ILE A 108 -10.00 3.22 -6.50
C ILE A 108 -11.45 3.45 -6.09
N TRP A 109 -11.65 3.99 -4.89
CA TRP A 109 -12.98 4.28 -4.36
C TRP A 109 -13.36 5.74 -4.59
N ARG A 110 -14.40 5.98 -5.37
CA ARG A 110 -14.92 7.31 -5.70
C ARG A 110 -16.31 7.50 -5.12
N ASN A 111 -16.47 8.55 -4.31
CA ASN A 111 -17.79 8.97 -3.89
C ASN A 111 -18.41 9.91 -4.93
N LEU A 112 -19.60 9.57 -5.44
CA LEU A 112 -20.33 10.38 -6.41
C LEU A 112 -21.31 11.35 -5.75
N GLY A 113 -21.62 11.17 -4.47
CA GLY A 113 -22.51 12.04 -3.72
C GLY A 113 -21.79 13.19 -3.02
N PRO A 114 -22.49 14.30 -2.73
CA PRO A 114 -21.95 15.37 -1.89
C PRO A 114 -21.75 14.94 -0.43
N GLU A 115 -22.56 14.00 0.04
CA GLU A 115 -22.43 13.40 1.37
C GLU A 115 -21.37 12.29 1.33
N PRO A 116 -20.40 12.27 2.25
CA PRO A 116 -19.46 11.15 2.37
C PRO A 116 -20.15 9.90 2.97
N PRO A 117 -19.67 8.69 2.66
CA PRO A 117 -20.05 7.46 3.36
C PRO A 117 -19.92 7.61 4.88
N SER A 118 -20.79 6.92 5.64
CA SER A 118 -20.67 6.95 7.10
C SER A 118 -19.32 6.38 7.54
N GLU A 119 -18.83 6.82 8.69
CA GLU A 119 -17.56 6.35 9.22
C GLU A 119 -17.57 4.85 9.51
N GLU A 120 -18.72 4.25 9.87
CA GLU A 120 -18.82 2.79 10.03
C GLU A 120 -18.58 2.08 8.69
N LEU A 121 -19.28 2.51 7.64
CA LEU A 121 -19.16 1.91 6.30
C LEU A 121 -17.73 2.04 5.77
N ARG A 122 -17.14 3.21 5.98
CA ARG A 122 -15.78 3.52 5.56
C ARG A 122 -14.77 2.64 6.28
N LYS A 123 -14.87 2.51 7.61
CA LYS A 123 -14.02 1.62 8.40
C LYS A 123 -14.15 0.17 7.95
N GLU A 124 -15.38 -0.30 7.73
CA GLU A 124 -15.65 -1.66 7.30
C GLU A 124 -15.01 -1.99 5.94
N LEU A 125 -15.07 -1.07 4.98
CA LEU A 125 -14.44 -1.26 3.67
C LEU A 125 -12.91 -1.17 3.75
N ILE A 126 -12.37 -0.22 4.54
CA ILE A 126 -10.92 -0.08 4.77
C ILE A 126 -10.35 -1.34 5.41
N GLU A 127 -11.02 -1.85 6.46
CA GLU A 127 -10.60 -3.07 7.15
C GLU A 127 -10.62 -4.27 6.20
N PHE A 128 -11.69 -4.43 5.41
CA PHE A 128 -11.76 -5.47 4.39
C PHE A 128 -10.61 -5.37 3.37
N CYS A 129 -10.34 -4.17 2.85
CA CYS A 129 -9.25 -3.97 1.89
C CYS A 129 -7.88 -4.29 2.52
N ASN A 130 -7.65 -3.89 3.77
CA ASN A 130 -6.42 -4.16 4.50
C ASN A 130 -6.22 -5.67 4.75
N GLN A 131 -7.27 -6.39 5.16
CA GLN A 131 -7.23 -7.84 5.36
C GLN A 131 -6.86 -8.58 4.07
N ARG A 132 -7.35 -8.10 2.93
CA ARG A 132 -7.07 -8.63 1.59
C ARG A 132 -5.79 -8.07 0.96
N LYS A 133 -5.06 -7.21 1.68
CA LYS A 133 -3.84 -6.52 1.24
C LYS A 133 -4.00 -5.69 -0.04
N PHE A 134 -5.22 -5.27 -0.34
CA PHE A 134 -5.49 -4.37 -1.45
C PHE A 134 -4.95 -2.98 -1.16
N ARG A 135 -4.48 -2.29 -2.20
CA ARG A 135 -4.18 -0.86 -2.11
C ARG A 135 -5.44 -0.05 -2.36
N LEU A 136 -6.05 0.48 -1.30
CA LEU A 136 -7.22 1.35 -1.40
C LEU A 136 -6.80 2.81 -1.64
N LEU A 137 -7.37 3.43 -2.67
CA LEU A 137 -7.21 4.85 -2.99
C LEU A 137 -8.58 5.53 -2.92
N GLU A 138 -8.80 6.29 -1.84
CA GLU A 138 -10.03 7.07 -1.68
C GLU A 138 -9.94 8.38 -2.47
N VAL A 139 -10.95 8.64 -3.29
CA VAL A 139 -11.08 9.86 -4.06
C VAL A 139 -12.32 10.61 -3.56
N PRO A 140 -12.15 11.78 -2.93
CA PRO A 140 -13.27 12.55 -2.42
C PRO A 140 -14.14 13.05 -3.56
N TYR A 141 -15.41 13.27 -3.27
CA TYR A 141 -16.33 13.91 -4.21
C TYR A 141 -15.78 15.26 -4.65
N ARG A 142 -15.68 15.46 -5.96
CA ARG A 142 -15.45 16.77 -6.56
C ARG A 142 -16.67 17.09 -7.40
N LYS A 143 -17.26 18.26 -7.15
CA LYS A 143 -18.26 18.83 -8.05
C LYS A 143 -17.57 19.10 -9.39
N ILE A 144 -17.76 18.21 -10.35
CA ILE A 144 -17.25 18.41 -11.71
C ILE A 144 -18.09 19.57 -12.27
N ALA A 145 -17.47 20.74 -12.43
CA ALA A 145 -18.13 21.81 -13.16
C ALA A 145 -18.49 21.26 -14.55
N PRO A 146 -19.72 21.48 -15.04
CA PRO A 146 -20.05 21.09 -16.41
C PRO A 146 -18.96 21.68 -17.32
N PRO A 147 -18.50 20.95 -18.34
CA PRO A 147 -17.51 21.49 -19.26
C PRO A 147 -18.07 22.80 -19.81
N HIS A 148 -17.51 23.92 -19.35
CA HIS A 148 -17.87 25.23 -19.85
C HIS A 148 -17.68 25.16 -21.36
N LYS A 149 -18.73 25.48 -22.13
CA LYS A 149 -18.63 25.85 -23.54
C LYS A 149 -17.54 26.92 -23.66
N GLN A 150 -16.31 26.51 -23.94
CA GLN A 150 -15.28 27.39 -24.45
C GLN A 150 -15.30 27.28 -25.97
N GLU A 151 -16.38 27.75 -26.59
CA GLU A 151 -16.32 28.01 -28.02
C GLU A 151 -17.36 29.08 -28.38
N GLN A 152 -16.92 30.01 -29.23
CA GLN A 152 -17.64 31.16 -29.79
C GLN A 152 -17.55 32.47 -29.00
N ASP A 153 -16.33 32.99 -28.83
CA ASP A 153 -16.11 34.44 -28.97
C ASP A 153 -14.71 34.73 -29.50
N LYS A 154 -14.46 34.32 -30.75
CA LYS A 154 -13.26 34.77 -31.49
C LYS A 154 -13.51 34.71 -32.99
N LYS A 155 -14.47 35.50 -33.47
CA LYS A 155 -14.52 35.90 -34.89
C LYS A 155 -15.38 37.15 -35.04
N GLN A 156 -14.75 38.31 -34.89
CA GLN A 156 -15.20 39.49 -35.60
C GLN A 156 -13.95 40.20 -36.15
N PRO A 157 -13.75 40.20 -37.48
CA PRO A 157 -12.68 40.99 -38.08
C PRO A 157 -13.07 42.46 -38.01
N SER A 158 -12.19 43.27 -37.42
CA SER A 158 -12.26 44.72 -37.49
C SER A 158 -12.34 45.17 -38.96
N LYS A 159 -13.27 46.07 -39.25
CA LYS A 159 -13.36 46.77 -40.53
C LYS A 159 -13.10 48.24 -40.29
#